data_AF-A0A936K6G2-F1
#
_entry.id   AF-A0A936K6G2-F1
#
_cell.length_a   1.000
_cell.length_b   1.000
_cell.length_c   1.000
_cell.angle_alpha   90.00
_cell.angle_beta   90.00
_cell.angle_gamma   90.00
#
_symmetry.space_group_name_H-M   'P 1'
#
loop_
_entity.id
_entity.type
_entity.pdbx_description
1 polymer ?
#
loop_
_entity_poly.entity_id
_entity_poly.type
_entity_poly.pdbx_seq_one_letter_code
_entity_poly.pdbx_strand_id
1 'polypeptide(L)'
;MTQLLDTILLFSLPASGKSEVRRYLASLTPDQCRNDFHMGPTLQLDDYPYVHLMHRIDDELKANGLGYAYYHGPSRPFRDNWTWAVLIELLNEDHANLMASRQVEVASAAQHLFDRLDAAHAKVGLHEYLGDIPHRLRVRMAEALETECRAELDVLNRQNAQDKAGRTLVIEAARGGAHGSAFPLCPPHGYDTAFQTLSPAILEKAAVLYVWVDPTESRRKNIERGRPDGQGSILHHSVPMEVMLGQYGTDDMAWLMEQSDRPGTIRVERIVPVGDRYETKVYHLPVARFDNRNDLTTFVREDQKLWKPADVQAIHGGLKQAFDQLAK
;
A
#
# COMPACT_ATOMS: atom_id res chain seq x y z
N MET A 1 3.85 29.29 9.87
CA MET A 1 2.95 28.35 9.19
C MET A 1 3.34 26.95 9.63
N THR A 2 2.39 26.10 9.99
CA THR A 2 2.66 24.70 10.35
C THR A 2 3.35 24.00 9.17
N GLN A 3 4.49 23.35 9.42
CA GLN A 3 5.19 22.55 8.42
C GLN A 3 4.35 21.31 8.11
N LEU A 4 4.06 21.06 6.83
CA LEU A 4 3.29 19.89 6.41
C LEU A 4 4.19 18.67 6.30
N LEU A 5 3.64 17.50 6.63
CA LEU A 5 4.23 16.20 6.28
C LEU A 5 4.18 16.06 4.75
N ASP A 6 5.33 15.79 4.15
CA ASP A 6 5.47 15.64 2.69
C ASP A 6 4.87 14.30 2.24
N THR A 7 5.38 13.19 2.80
CA THR A 7 4.95 11.83 2.46
C THR A 7 4.63 11.01 3.71
N ILE A 8 3.50 10.31 3.69
CA ILE A 8 3.05 9.42 4.76
C ILE A 8 2.91 8.00 4.21
N LEU A 9 3.65 7.07 4.81
CA LEU A 9 3.48 5.64 4.62
C LEU A 9 2.40 5.15 5.58
N LEU A 10 1.19 4.94 5.07
CA LEU A 10 0.05 4.43 5.83
C LEU A 10 0.11 2.91 5.84
N PHE A 11 0.90 2.35 6.75
CA PHE A 11 1.22 0.92 6.78
C PHE A 11 0.49 0.23 7.93
N SER A 12 -0.09 -0.94 7.67
CA SER A 12 -0.68 -1.82 8.69
C SER A 12 -1.14 -3.14 8.08
N LEU A 13 -1.44 -4.13 8.93
CA LEU A 13 -2.08 -5.38 8.50
C LEU A 13 -3.40 -5.11 7.75
N PRO A 14 -3.92 -6.06 6.96
CA PRO A 14 -5.26 -5.95 6.39
C PRO A 14 -6.32 -5.70 7.46
N ALA A 15 -7.39 -4.99 7.10
CA ALA A 15 -8.51 -4.65 8.00
C ALA A 15 -8.14 -3.86 9.28
N SER A 16 -6.92 -3.34 9.39
CA SER A 16 -6.49 -2.58 10.56
C SER A 16 -7.11 -1.20 10.67
N GLY A 17 -7.75 -0.67 9.62
CA GLY A 17 -8.39 0.65 9.64
C GLY A 17 -7.80 1.68 8.68
N LYS A 18 -6.93 1.31 7.72
CA LYS A 18 -6.28 2.28 6.80
C LYS A 18 -7.28 3.06 5.97
N SER A 19 -8.17 2.33 5.30
CA SER A 19 -9.19 2.90 4.43
C SER A 19 -10.21 3.73 5.22
N GLU A 20 -10.51 3.31 6.45
CA GLU A 20 -11.33 4.06 7.41
C GLU A 20 -10.63 5.35 7.86
N VAL A 21 -9.34 5.31 8.20
CA VAL A 21 -8.56 6.51 8.51
C VAL A 21 -8.55 7.47 7.31
N ARG A 22 -8.35 6.99 6.08
CA ARG A 22 -8.42 7.80 4.87
C ARG A 22 -9.80 8.43 4.68
N ARG A 23 -10.88 7.65 4.84
CA ARG A 23 -12.26 8.14 4.75
C ARG A 23 -12.56 9.17 5.84
N TYR A 24 -12.07 8.96 7.05
CA TYR A 24 -12.21 9.92 8.14
C TYR A 24 -11.50 11.23 7.82
N LEU A 25 -10.23 11.19 7.43
CA LEU A 25 -9.45 12.39 7.07
C LEU A 25 -10.07 13.13 5.87
N ALA A 26 -10.61 12.41 4.89
CA ALA A 26 -11.31 13.02 3.75
C ALA A 26 -12.63 13.73 4.13
N SER A 27 -13.20 13.44 5.31
CA SER A 27 -14.41 14.09 5.81
C SER A 27 -14.13 15.43 6.51
N LEU A 28 -12.87 15.75 6.80
CA LEU A 28 -12.46 16.93 7.53
C LEU A 28 -12.20 18.12 6.60
N THR A 29 -12.24 19.33 7.16
CA THR A 29 -11.88 20.53 6.40
C THR A 29 -10.37 20.61 6.16
N PRO A 30 -9.91 21.32 5.12
CA PRO A 30 -8.48 21.55 4.89
C PRO A 30 -7.76 22.18 6.10
N ASP A 31 -8.43 23.05 6.85
CA ASP A 31 -7.85 23.69 8.04
C ASP A 31 -7.71 22.69 9.19
N GLN A 32 -8.66 21.78 9.39
CA GLN A 32 -8.53 20.70 10.37
C GLN A 32 -7.37 19.77 10.00
N CYS A 33 -7.29 19.35 8.73
CA CYS A 33 -6.18 18.54 8.22
C CYS A 33 -4.81 19.20 8.46
N ARG A 34 -4.72 20.50 8.18
CA ARG A 34 -3.48 21.27 8.36
C ARG A 34 -3.10 21.45 9.83
N ASN A 35 -4.07 21.80 10.68
CA ASN A 35 -3.81 22.20 12.06
C ASN A 35 -3.65 20.99 13.00
N ASP A 36 -4.44 19.93 12.79
CA ASP A 36 -4.48 18.79 13.70
C ASP A 36 -3.60 17.63 13.20
N PHE A 37 -3.42 17.49 11.89
CA PHE A 37 -2.71 16.36 11.30
C PHE A 37 -1.47 16.77 10.50
N HIS A 38 -1.14 18.06 10.42
CA HIS A 38 0.00 18.55 9.63
C HIS A 38 -0.06 18.10 8.17
N MET A 39 -1.26 17.94 7.62
CA MET A 39 -1.50 17.43 6.26
C MET A 39 -2.09 18.50 5.35
N GLY A 40 -1.61 18.53 4.11
CA GLY A 40 -2.29 19.20 3.00
C GLY A 40 -3.38 18.33 2.37
N PRO A 41 -4.06 18.84 1.32
CA PRO A 41 -4.86 17.98 0.44
C PRO A 41 -4.03 16.80 -0.06
N THR A 42 -4.61 15.61 -0.11
CA THR A 42 -3.82 14.40 -0.34
C THR A 42 -3.66 14.04 -1.81
N LEU A 43 -2.52 13.42 -2.11
CA LEU A 43 -2.30 12.55 -3.27
C LEU A 43 -2.14 11.12 -2.75
N GLN A 44 -2.51 10.11 -3.53
CA GLN A 44 -2.67 8.74 -3.04
C GLN A 44 -1.96 7.75 -3.97
N LEU A 45 -1.11 6.91 -3.41
CA LEU A 45 -0.55 5.73 -4.08
C LEU A 45 -0.96 4.50 -3.27
N ASP A 46 -1.49 3.49 -3.94
CA ASP A 46 -2.11 2.32 -3.31
C ASP A 46 -1.76 1.09 -4.17
N ASP A 47 -1.32 0.01 -3.55
CA ASP A 47 -0.96 -1.21 -4.27
C ASP A 47 -2.13 -2.18 -4.49
N TYR A 48 -3.27 -1.95 -3.83
CA TYR A 48 -4.44 -2.82 -3.95
C TYR A 48 -5.00 -2.94 -5.38
N PRO A 49 -5.08 -1.87 -6.20
CA PRO A 49 -5.51 -1.99 -7.59
C PRO A 49 -4.68 -3.01 -8.38
N TYR A 50 -3.36 -3.08 -8.13
CA TYR A 50 -2.50 -4.07 -8.78
C TYR A 50 -2.76 -5.50 -8.27
N VAL A 51 -3.02 -5.70 -6.97
CA VAL A 51 -3.44 -6.99 -6.42
C VAL A 51 -4.72 -7.48 -7.11
N HIS A 52 -5.70 -6.59 -7.28
CA HIS A 52 -6.95 -6.88 -7.98
C HIS A 52 -6.72 -7.21 -9.46
N LEU A 53 -5.97 -6.38 -10.17
CA LEU A 53 -5.66 -6.59 -11.58
C LEU A 53 -4.87 -7.87 -11.82
N MET A 54 -3.97 -8.26 -10.91
CA MET A 54 -3.30 -9.57 -10.96
C MET A 54 -4.30 -10.72 -10.86
N HIS A 55 -5.34 -10.62 -10.03
CA HIS A 55 -6.40 -11.63 -9.97
C HIS A 55 -7.18 -11.68 -11.28
N ARG A 56 -7.53 -10.52 -11.84
CA ARG A 56 -8.22 -10.42 -13.14
C ARG A 56 -7.39 -11.00 -14.29
N ILE A 57 -6.08 -10.78 -14.30
CA ILE A 57 -5.16 -11.41 -15.24
C ILE A 57 -5.15 -12.93 -15.08
N ASP A 58 -5.08 -13.43 -13.85
CA ASP A 58 -5.13 -14.86 -13.54
C ASP A 58 -6.46 -15.51 -13.99
N ASP A 59 -7.59 -14.81 -13.85
CA ASP A 59 -8.89 -15.24 -14.37
C ASP A 59 -8.87 -15.38 -15.90
N GLU A 60 -8.34 -14.37 -16.61
CA GLU A 60 -8.25 -14.39 -18.07
C GLU A 60 -7.27 -15.46 -18.58
N LEU A 61 -6.16 -15.69 -17.86
CA LEU A 61 -5.25 -16.80 -18.13
C LEU A 61 -5.99 -18.13 -18.05
N LYS A 62 -6.77 -18.36 -16.99
CA LYS A 62 -7.56 -19.59 -16.85
C LYS A 62 -8.63 -19.73 -17.92
N ALA A 63 -9.36 -18.65 -18.23
CA ALA A 63 -10.37 -18.65 -19.28
C ALA A 63 -9.79 -19.04 -20.65
N ASN A 64 -8.49 -18.78 -20.87
CA ASN A 64 -7.76 -19.15 -22.08
C ASN A 64 -6.95 -20.46 -21.96
N GLY A 65 -7.19 -21.27 -20.92
CA GLY A 65 -6.59 -22.59 -20.75
C GLY A 65 -5.16 -22.60 -20.18
N LEU A 66 -4.68 -21.49 -19.63
CA LEU A 66 -3.34 -21.35 -19.06
C LEU A 66 -3.31 -21.54 -17.53
N GLY A 67 -2.10 -21.60 -16.98
CA GLY A 67 -1.82 -21.58 -15.54
C GLY A 67 -2.11 -20.21 -14.92
N TYR A 68 -2.24 -20.17 -13.59
CA TYR A 68 -2.16 -18.88 -12.87
C TYR A 68 -0.72 -18.38 -12.87
N ALA A 69 -0.50 -17.11 -13.18
CA ALA A 69 0.80 -16.46 -13.09
C ALA A 69 1.12 -16.08 -11.64
N TYR A 70 0.18 -15.43 -10.95
CA TYR A 70 0.45 -14.75 -9.69
C TYR A 70 0.02 -15.54 -8.46
N TYR A 71 -1.16 -16.16 -8.48
CA TYR A 71 -1.74 -16.80 -7.31
C TYR A 71 -1.75 -18.33 -7.40
N HIS A 72 -1.76 -19.01 -6.27
CA HIS A 72 -2.00 -20.46 -6.23
C HIS A 72 -3.47 -20.82 -6.56
N GLY A 73 -4.35 -19.83 -6.65
CA GLY A 73 -5.80 -19.97 -6.77
C GLY A 73 -6.53 -18.65 -6.53
N PRO A 74 -7.82 -18.55 -6.87
CA PRO A 74 -8.59 -17.30 -6.79
C PRO A 74 -8.77 -16.78 -5.36
N SER A 75 -8.56 -17.62 -4.34
CA SER A 75 -8.63 -17.23 -2.92
C SER A 75 -7.42 -17.74 -2.14
N ARG A 76 -6.27 -17.88 -2.81
CA ARG A 76 -5.02 -18.39 -2.26
C ARG A 76 -3.91 -17.33 -2.34
N PRO A 77 -2.84 -17.43 -1.54
CA PRO A 77 -1.75 -16.46 -1.57
C PRO A 77 -1.03 -16.41 -2.93
N PHE A 78 -0.22 -15.36 -3.09
CA PHE A 78 0.77 -15.31 -4.17
C PHE A 78 1.63 -16.58 -4.19
N ARG A 79 2.02 -16.99 -5.39
CA ARG A 79 2.89 -18.15 -5.61
C ARG A 79 4.30 -17.90 -5.11
N ASP A 80 4.78 -16.66 -5.29
CA ASP A 80 6.07 -16.21 -4.79
C ASP A 80 5.86 -15.01 -3.87
N ASN A 81 6.47 -15.04 -2.68
CA ASN A 81 6.32 -13.95 -1.74
C ASN A 81 7.06 -12.67 -2.20
N TRP A 82 8.02 -12.78 -3.13
CA TRP A 82 8.66 -11.60 -3.73
C TRP A 82 7.70 -10.76 -4.57
N THR A 83 6.52 -11.28 -4.94
CA THR A 83 5.47 -10.48 -5.58
C THR A 83 5.03 -9.29 -4.71
N TRP A 84 5.15 -9.37 -3.38
CA TRP A 84 4.93 -8.20 -2.50
C TRP A 84 5.93 -7.07 -2.73
N ALA A 85 7.16 -7.38 -3.15
CA ALA A 85 8.17 -6.39 -3.53
C ALA A 85 7.93 -5.84 -4.95
N VAL A 86 7.38 -6.64 -5.87
CA VAL A 86 6.90 -6.15 -7.19
C VAL A 86 5.92 -5.01 -7.03
N LEU A 87 4.97 -5.13 -6.10
CA LEU A 87 4.01 -4.08 -5.79
C LEU A 87 4.69 -2.78 -5.32
N ILE A 88 5.76 -2.88 -4.52
CA ILE A 88 6.54 -1.71 -4.11
C ILE A 88 7.30 -1.09 -5.30
N GLU A 89 7.78 -1.90 -6.23
CA GLU A 89 8.40 -1.39 -7.47
C GLU A 89 7.42 -0.64 -8.36
N LEU A 90 6.15 -1.06 -8.41
CA LEU A 90 5.09 -0.32 -9.11
C LEU A 90 4.80 1.01 -8.40
N LEU A 91 4.73 1.02 -7.06
CA LEU A 91 4.57 2.26 -6.28
C LEU A 91 5.76 3.22 -6.47
N ASN A 92 6.99 2.69 -6.59
CA ASN A 92 8.18 3.49 -6.91
C ASN A 92 8.05 4.16 -8.28
N GLU A 93 7.57 3.43 -9.28
CA GLU A 93 7.32 3.96 -10.63
C GLU A 93 6.21 5.01 -10.61
N ASP A 94 5.09 4.75 -9.94
CA ASP A 94 3.97 5.68 -9.83
C ASP A 94 4.38 6.95 -9.09
N HIS A 95 5.17 6.84 -8.03
CA HIS A 95 5.76 7.98 -7.34
C HIS A 95 6.65 8.81 -8.28
N ALA A 96 7.52 8.17 -9.06
CA ALA A 96 8.39 8.88 -10.01
C ALA A 96 7.56 9.60 -11.09
N ASN A 97 6.52 8.95 -11.62
CA ASN A 97 5.61 9.55 -12.60
C ASN A 97 4.83 10.72 -12.00
N LEU A 98 4.33 10.58 -10.77
CA LEU A 98 3.62 11.63 -10.04
C LEU A 98 4.51 12.85 -9.85
N MET A 99 5.72 12.67 -9.34
CA MET A 99 6.67 13.77 -9.10
C MET A 99 7.11 14.46 -10.40
N ALA A 100 7.26 13.70 -11.49
CA ALA A 100 7.55 14.23 -12.81
C ALA A 100 6.32 14.83 -13.53
N SER A 101 5.13 14.78 -12.91
CA SER A 101 3.84 15.14 -13.53
C SER A 101 3.62 14.46 -14.87
N ARG A 102 4.09 13.21 -15.02
CA ARG A 102 4.02 12.46 -16.26
C ARG A 102 2.64 11.83 -16.41
N GLN A 103 1.96 12.16 -17.50
CA GLN A 103 0.79 11.43 -17.98
C GLN A 103 1.22 10.46 -19.07
N VAL A 104 0.61 9.28 -19.10
CA VAL A 104 0.88 8.23 -20.09
C VAL A 104 -0.33 8.10 -21.02
N GLU A 105 -0.10 8.31 -22.31
CA GLU A 105 -1.07 8.05 -23.36
C GLU A 105 -0.62 6.84 -24.19
N VAL A 106 -1.42 5.78 -24.16
CA VAL A 106 -1.14 4.50 -24.83
C VAL A 106 -2.40 3.97 -25.50
N ALA A 107 -2.22 3.25 -26.61
CA ALA A 107 -3.31 2.63 -27.36
C ALA A 107 -4.06 1.57 -26.53
N SER A 108 -3.36 0.79 -25.71
CA SER A 108 -3.96 -0.17 -24.77
C SER A 108 -3.35 0.01 -23.38
N ALA A 109 -4.21 0.32 -22.40
CA ALA A 109 -3.82 0.42 -21.01
C ALA A 109 -3.50 -0.97 -20.42
N ALA A 110 -4.18 -2.02 -20.88
CA ALA A 110 -3.91 -3.38 -20.43
C ALA A 110 -2.54 -3.89 -20.88
N GLN A 111 -2.17 -3.68 -22.16
CA GLN A 111 -0.82 -4.02 -22.64
C GLN A 111 0.26 -3.25 -21.87
N HIS A 112 0.02 -1.96 -21.62
CA HIS A 112 0.94 -1.14 -20.85
C HIS A 112 1.10 -1.65 -19.41
N LEU A 113 0.00 -2.03 -18.75
CA LEU A 113 0.06 -2.65 -17.42
C LEU A 113 0.86 -3.97 -17.45
N PHE A 114 0.65 -4.81 -18.46
CA PHE A 114 1.36 -6.08 -18.57
C PHE A 114 2.88 -5.86 -18.64
N ASP A 115 3.33 -4.91 -19.46
CA ASP A 115 4.75 -4.56 -19.57
C ASP A 115 5.31 -3.99 -18.25
N ARG A 116 4.52 -3.18 -17.54
CA ARG A 116 4.91 -2.66 -16.21
C ARG A 116 5.05 -3.76 -15.17
N LEU A 117 4.12 -4.72 -15.16
CA LEU A 117 4.16 -5.86 -14.26
C LEU A 117 5.40 -6.71 -14.49
N ASP A 118 5.70 -7.08 -15.73
CA ASP A 118 6.90 -7.87 -16.05
C ASP A 118 8.19 -7.08 -15.75
N ALA A 119 8.26 -5.79 -16.09
CA ALA A 119 9.40 -4.95 -15.75
C ALA A 119 9.63 -4.86 -14.22
N ALA A 120 8.55 -4.80 -13.43
CA ALA A 120 8.65 -4.83 -11.97
C ALA A 120 9.06 -6.22 -11.43
N HIS A 121 8.64 -7.32 -12.08
CA HIS A 121 9.12 -8.68 -11.76
C HIS A 121 10.61 -8.81 -12.02
N ALA A 122 11.10 -8.34 -13.17
CA ALA A 122 12.50 -8.41 -13.54
C ALA A 122 13.42 -7.71 -12.51
N LYS A 123 12.98 -6.57 -11.96
CA LYS A 123 13.75 -5.83 -10.92
C LYS A 123 13.97 -6.61 -9.63
N VAL A 124 13.07 -7.53 -9.28
CA VAL A 124 13.18 -8.38 -8.08
C VAL A 124 13.61 -9.81 -8.44
N GLY A 125 14.07 -10.04 -9.66
CA GLY A 125 14.56 -11.34 -10.12
C GLY A 125 13.47 -12.40 -10.32
N LEU A 126 12.22 -11.98 -10.50
CA LEU A 126 11.10 -12.87 -10.80
C LEU A 126 10.88 -13.02 -12.31
N HIS A 127 10.17 -14.08 -12.67
CA HIS A 127 9.84 -14.41 -14.06
C HIS A 127 8.81 -13.42 -14.66
N GLU A 128 9.04 -13.05 -15.93
CA GLU A 128 8.22 -12.14 -16.74
C GLU A 128 7.08 -12.91 -17.43
N TYR A 129 6.08 -13.33 -16.64
CA TYR A 129 5.01 -14.23 -17.09
C TYR A 129 4.25 -13.72 -18.31
N LEU A 130 3.99 -12.42 -18.42
CA LEU A 130 3.09 -11.90 -19.45
C LEU A 130 3.78 -11.77 -20.81
N GLY A 131 5.10 -11.59 -20.83
CA GLY A 131 5.94 -11.56 -22.02
C GLY A 131 5.99 -12.90 -22.73
N ASP A 132 5.87 -13.99 -21.98
CA ASP A 132 5.88 -15.37 -22.51
C ASP A 132 4.51 -15.82 -23.06
N ILE A 133 3.45 -15.04 -22.84
CA ILE A 133 2.11 -15.37 -23.35
C ILE A 133 2.11 -15.24 -24.88
N PRO A 134 1.63 -16.25 -25.63
CA PRO A 134 1.49 -16.16 -27.08
C PRO A 134 0.73 -14.90 -27.49
N HIS A 135 1.28 -14.13 -28.44
CA HIS A 135 0.77 -12.81 -28.84
C HIS A 135 -0.75 -12.77 -29.03
N ARG A 136 -1.35 -13.78 -29.68
CA ARG A 136 -2.80 -13.85 -29.91
C ARG A 136 -3.61 -13.91 -28.61
N LEU A 137 -3.13 -14.64 -27.60
CA LEU A 137 -3.78 -14.70 -26.28
C LEU A 137 -3.56 -13.41 -25.51
N ARG A 138 -2.34 -12.87 -25.54
CA ARG A 138 -2.02 -11.60 -24.88
C ARG A 138 -2.90 -10.45 -25.39
N VAL A 139 -3.13 -10.35 -26.69
CA VAL A 139 -4.05 -9.36 -27.29
C VAL A 139 -5.48 -9.55 -26.78
N ARG A 140 -5.99 -10.78 -26.81
CA ARG A 140 -7.36 -11.09 -26.33
C ARG A 140 -7.53 -10.76 -24.84
N MET A 141 -6.55 -11.10 -24.01
CA MET A 141 -6.58 -10.76 -22.58
C MET A 141 -6.54 -9.25 -22.38
N ALA A 142 -5.73 -8.53 -23.15
CA ALA A 142 -5.68 -7.07 -23.09
C ALA A 142 -7.04 -6.46 -23.46
N GLU A 143 -7.71 -6.94 -24.52
CA GLU A 143 -9.05 -6.50 -24.90
C GLU A 143 -10.08 -6.72 -23.77
N ALA A 144 -10.01 -7.86 -23.07
CA ALA A 144 -10.91 -8.18 -21.97
C ALA A 144 -10.70 -7.27 -20.74
N LEU A 145 -9.45 -6.86 -20.48
CA LEU A 145 -9.06 -6.06 -19.31
C LEU A 145 -8.96 -4.56 -19.60
N GLU A 146 -9.12 -4.13 -20.85
CA GLU A 146 -8.83 -2.77 -21.30
C GLU A 146 -9.63 -1.72 -20.51
N THR A 147 -10.94 -1.92 -20.34
CA THR A 147 -11.80 -0.95 -19.66
C THR A 147 -11.35 -0.69 -18.23
N GLU A 148 -11.02 -1.75 -17.50
CA GLU A 148 -10.61 -1.68 -16.10
C GLU A 148 -9.20 -1.10 -15.95
N CYS A 149 -8.25 -1.58 -16.77
CA CYS A 149 -6.89 -1.03 -16.81
C CYS A 149 -6.88 0.45 -17.22
N ARG A 150 -7.75 0.85 -18.15
CA ARG A 150 -7.91 2.24 -18.58
C ARG A 150 -8.42 3.12 -17.45
N ALA A 151 -9.41 2.65 -16.70
CA ALA A 151 -9.93 3.38 -15.56
C ALA A 151 -8.85 3.67 -14.51
N GLU A 152 -8.01 2.67 -14.18
CA GLU A 152 -6.89 2.84 -13.26
C GLU A 152 -5.80 3.77 -13.82
N LEU A 153 -5.45 3.63 -15.10
CA LEU A 153 -4.49 4.55 -15.76
C LEU A 153 -4.99 5.99 -15.76
N ASP A 154 -6.29 6.20 -16.01
CA ASP A 154 -6.89 7.53 -16.01
C ASP A 154 -6.92 8.13 -14.59
N VAL A 155 -7.08 7.32 -13.54
CA VAL A 155 -6.93 7.76 -12.14
C VAL A 155 -5.51 8.27 -11.90
N LEU A 156 -4.48 7.49 -12.29
CA LEU A 156 -3.08 7.88 -12.17
C LEU A 156 -2.78 9.16 -12.95
N ASN A 157 -3.22 9.26 -14.21
CA ASN A 157 -3.01 10.43 -15.06
C ASN A 157 -3.66 11.69 -14.47
N ARG A 158 -4.91 11.60 -13.99
CA ARG A 158 -5.61 12.72 -13.34
C ARG A 158 -4.86 13.18 -12.09
N GLN A 159 -4.32 12.25 -11.30
CA GLN A 159 -3.53 12.60 -10.13
C GLN A 159 -2.20 13.25 -10.52
N ASN A 160 -1.50 12.68 -11.51
CA ASN A 160 -0.22 13.18 -12.00
C ASN A 160 -0.33 14.59 -12.60
N ALA A 161 -1.49 14.99 -13.10
CA ALA A 161 -1.77 16.34 -13.60
C ALA A 161 -2.01 17.39 -12.50
N GLN A 162 -2.26 17.00 -11.24
CA GLN A 162 -2.50 17.96 -10.16
C GLN A 162 -1.22 18.70 -9.76
N ASP A 163 -1.35 19.93 -9.28
CA ASP A 163 -0.25 20.64 -8.61
C ASP A 163 0.08 19.97 -7.27
N LYS A 164 1.37 19.85 -6.96
CA LYS A 164 1.90 19.16 -5.76
C LYS A 164 2.13 20.14 -4.60
N ALA A 165 2.14 21.45 -4.87
CA ALA A 165 2.45 22.45 -3.86
C ALA A 165 1.46 22.37 -2.68
N GLY A 166 2.01 22.27 -1.46
CA GLY A 166 1.23 22.24 -0.23
C GLY A 166 0.35 20.99 -0.04
N ARG A 167 0.59 19.92 -0.79
CA ARG A 167 -0.09 18.63 -0.65
C ARG A 167 0.75 17.64 0.16
N THR A 168 0.07 16.64 0.70
CA THR A 168 0.69 15.49 1.37
C THR A 168 0.46 14.24 0.54
N LEU A 169 1.52 13.53 0.20
CA LEU A 169 1.43 12.23 -0.44
C LEU A 169 1.14 11.16 0.61
N VAL A 170 0.18 10.28 0.35
CA VAL A 170 -0.09 9.09 1.16
C VAL A 170 0.19 7.86 0.31
N ILE A 171 1.07 6.98 0.79
CA ILE A 171 1.38 5.69 0.17
C ILE A 171 0.86 4.59 1.09
N GLU A 172 -0.06 3.78 0.58
CA GLU A 172 -0.71 2.71 1.32
C GLU A 172 -0.11 1.35 0.95
N ALA A 173 0.17 0.53 1.97
CA ALA A 173 0.50 -0.88 1.78
C ALA A 173 0.16 -1.69 3.04
N ALA A 174 -0.11 -2.99 2.85
CA ALA A 174 -0.19 -3.97 3.92
C ALA A 174 0.93 -4.99 3.77
N ARG A 175 1.72 -5.23 4.81
CA ARG A 175 2.79 -6.24 4.81
C ARG A 175 2.80 -6.98 6.14
N GLY A 176 3.40 -8.17 6.14
CA GLY A 176 3.47 -9.02 7.31
C GLY A 176 4.26 -10.30 7.04
N GLY A 177 4.18 -11.22 8.00
CA GLY A 177 4.74 -12.57 7.91
C GLY A 177 3.73 -13.62 8.35
N ALA A 178 4.11 -14.90 8.19
CA ALA A 178 3.27 -16.01 8.62
C ALA A 178 3.04 -15.98 10.15
N HIS A 179 1.90 -16.52 10.59
CA HIS A 179 1.60 -16.66 12.00
C HIS A 179 2.68 -17.49 12.70
N GLY A 180 3.18 -17.00 13.84
CA GLY A 180 4.24 -17.67 14.59
C GLY A 180 5.66 -17.46 14.03
N SER A 181 5.83 -16.60 13.03
CA SER A 181 7.18 -16.23 12.56
C SER A 181 8.01 -15.59 13.67
N ALA A 182 9.29 -15.93 13.72
CA ALA A 182 10.26 -15.26 14.58
C ALA A 182 10.76 -13.94 13.94
N PHE A 183 11.31 -13.04 14.76
CA PHE A 183 11.92 -11.80 14.29
C PHE A 183 13.45 -11.91 14.23
N PRO A 184 14.12 -11.25 13.25
CA PRO A 184 13.55 -10.51 12.13
C PRO A 184 12.73 -11.39 11.18
N LEU A 185 11.70 -10.82 10.56
CA LEU A 185 11.01 -11.51 9.47
C LEU A 185 11.99 -11.68 8.31
N CYS A 186 12.11 -12.90 7.78
CA CYS A 186 13.01 -13.17 6.67
C CYS A 186 12.45 -12.53 5.38
N PRO A 187 13.28 -11.83 4.57
CA PRO A 187 12.85 -11.37 3.27
C PRO A 187 12.25 -12.51 2.43
N PRO A 188 11.21 -12.25 1.62
CA PRO A 188 10.63 -10.93 1.33
C PRO A 188 9.42 -10.54 2.22
N HIS A 189 9.41 -10.97 3.49
CA HIS A 189 8.31 -10.69 4.40
C HIS A 189 8.47 -9.35 5.14
N GLY A 190 7.35 -8.87 5.70
CA GLY A 190 7.34 -7.71 6.60
C GLY A 190 7.47 -6.35 5.91
N TYR A 191 7.37 -5.30 6.72
CA TYR A 191 7.63 -3.94 6.30
C TYR A 191 9.11 -3.70 6.04
N ASP A 192 10.02 -4.45 6.66
CA ASP A 192 11.46 -4.32 6.37
C ASP A 192 11.72 -4.48 4.87
N THR A 193 11.21 -5.56 4.26
CA THR A 193 11.32 -5.76 2.80
C THR A 193 10.73 -4.58 2.02
N ALA A 194 9.59 -4.04 2.44
CA ALA A 194 9.01 -2.88 1.77
C ALA A 194 9.91 -1.64 1.86
N PHE A 195 10.49 -1.35 3.03
CA PHE A 195 11.44 -0.25 3.20
C PHE A 195 12.74 -0.48 2.41
N GLN A 196 13.19 -1.74 2.30
CA GLN A 196 14.36 -2.12 1.49
C GLN A 196 14.10 -2.00 -0.02
N THR A 197 12.84 -2.06 -0.47
CA THR A 197 12.48 -1.90 -1.88
C THR A 197 12.07 -0.47 -2.25
N LEU A 198 11.50 0.30 -1.32
CA LEU A 198 11.09 1.69 -1.57
C LEU A 198 12.25 2.54 -2.09
N SER A 199 11.96 3.42 -3.05
CA SER A 199 12.98 4.26 -3.66
C SER A 199 13.59 5.24 -2.64
N PRO A 200 14.88 5.59 -2.77
CA PRO A 200 15.51 6.63 -1.95
C PRO A 200 14.70 7.93 -1.89
N ALA A 201 14.08 8.34 -3.00
CA ALA A 201 13.28 9.56 -3.08
C ALA A 201 12.06 9.55 -2.15
N ILE A 202 11.45 8.37 -1.92
CA ILE A 202 10.37 8.22 -0.94
C ILE A 202 10.95 8.22 0.48
N LEU A 203 11.99 7.43 0.73
CA LEU A 203 12.60 7.28 2.06
C LEU A 203 13.13 8.61 2.63
N GLU A 204 13.58 9.54 1.79
CA GLU A 204 14.08 10.85 2.23
C GLU A 204 13.00 11.77 2.82
N LYS A 205 11.73 11.52 2.50
CA LYS A 205 10.61 12.42 2.80
C LYS A 205 9.51 11.76 3.62
N ALA A 206 9.55 10.44 3.72
CA ALA A 206 8.50 9.62 4.31
C ALA A 206 8.52 9.64 5.84
N ALA A 207 7.32 9.76 6.41
CA ALA A 207 6.99 9.42 7.79
C ALA A 207 6.01 8.23 7.79
N VAL A 208 6.10 7.34 8.78
CA VAL A 208 5.30 6.11 8.88
C VAL A 208 4.18 6.30 9.88
N LEU A 209 2.93 6.27 9.41
CA LEU A 209 1.77 6.14 10.28
C LEU A 209 1.38 4.67 10.37
N TYR A 210 1.73 4.04 11.49
CA TYR A 210 1.39 2.64 11.75
C TYR A 210 0.01 2.56 12.42
N VAL A 211 -0.99 2.07 11.69
CA VAL A 211 -2.30 1.75 12.26
C VAL A 211 -2.20 0.41 12.98
N TRP A 212 -2.03 0.47 14.30
CA TRP A 212 -1.67 -0.68 15.11
C TRP A 212 -2.91 -1.43 15.58
N VAL A 213 -2.99 -2.70 15.19
CA VAL A 213 -3.95 -3.67 15.70
C VAL A 213 -3.22 -4.96 16.03
N ASP A 214 -3.75 -5.76 16.95
CA ASP A 214 -3.25 -7.11 17.13
C ASP A 214 -3.67 -7.99 15.94
N PRO A 215 -2.86 -8.99 15.52
CA PRO A 215 -3.22 -9.85 14.38
C PRO A 215 -4.58 -10.55 14.54
N THR A 216 -4.97 -10.87 15.78
CA THR A 216 -6.30 -11.44 16.08
C THR A 216 -7.42 -10.45 15.79
N GLU A 217 -7.23 -9.19 16.14
CA GLU A 217 -8.22 -8.14 15.90
C GLU A 217 -8.31 -7.80 14.40
N SER A 218 -7.16 -7.75 13.70
CA SER A 218 -7.11 -7.68 12.23
C SER A 218 -7.95 -8.78 11.58
N ARG A 219 -7.80 -10.04 12.01
CA ARG A 219 -8.62 -11.16 11.52
C ARG A 219 -10.10 -11.01 11.81
N ARG A 220 -10.47 -10.62 13.04
CA ARG A 220 -11.87 -10.39 13.43
C ARG A 220 -12.52 -9.35 12.52
N LYS A 221 -11.87 -8.20 12.35
CA LYS A 221 -12.34 -7.09 11.49
C LYS A 221 -12.39 -7.48 10.02
N ASN A 222 -11.45 -8.32 9.56
CA ASN A 222 -11.43 -8.82 8.19
C ASN A 222 -12.62 -9.74 7.87
N ILE A 223 -13.02 -10.59 8.83
CA ILE A 223 -14.23 -11.42 8.69
C ILE A 223 -15.48 -10.54 8.65
N GLU A 224 -15.57 -9.56 9.56
CA GLU A 224 -16.74 -8.67 9.67
C GLU A 224 -16.96 -7.80 8.43
N ARG A 225 -15.90 -7.32 7.78
CA ARG A 225 -16.02 -6.45 6.58
C ARG A 225 -16.37 -7.22 5.31
N GLY A 226 -16.12 -8.53 5.27
CA GLY A 226 -16.28 -9.34 4.07
C GLY A 226 -17.73 -9.40 3.62
N ARG A 227 -18.00 -8.89 2.41
CA ARG A 227 -19.28 -9.02 1.73
C ARG A 227 -19.13 -9.87 0.46
N PRO A 228 -20.12 -10.71 0.09
CA PRO A 228 -20.04 -11.56 -1.11
C PRO A 228 -19.70 -10.80 -2.41
N ASP A 229 -20.12 -9.53 -2.52
CA ASP A 229 -19.92 -8.60 -3.63
C ASP A 229 -18.88 -7.51 -3.35
N GLY A 230 -18.19 -7.58 -2.21
CA GLY A 230 -17.29 -6.53 -1.71
C GLY A 230 -15.89 -6.50 -2.34
N GLN A 231 -15.57 -7.40 -3.27
CA GLN A 231 -14.20 -7.57 -3.77
C GLN A 231 -13.64 -6.35 -4.51
N GLY A 232 -14.48 -5.56 -5.19
CA GLY A 232 -14.08 -4.29 -5.81
C GLY A 232 -14.06 -3.09 -4.86
N SER A 233 -14.47 -3.27 -3.59
CA SER A 233 -14.55 -2.18 -2.61
C SER A 233 -13.37 -2.22 -1.65
N ILE A 234 -12.59 -1.14 -1.59
CA ILE A 234 -11.50 -1.00 -0.61
C ILE A 234 -12.00 -1.13 0.84
N LEU A 235 -13.24 -0.71 1.14
CA LEU A 235 -13.83 -0.76 2.49
C LEU A 235 -14.40 -2.13 2.87
N HIS A 236 -14.81 -2.94 1.89
CA HIS A 236 -15.51 -4.22 2.11
C HIS A 236 -14.77 -5.45 1.56
N HIS A 237 -13.61 -5.25 0.93
CA HIS A 237 -12.75 -6.34 0.49
C HIS A 237 -12.19 -7.10 1.71
N SER A 238 -12.39 -8.42 1.74
CA SER A 238 -11.81 -9.31 2.75
C SER A 238 -10.71 -10.18 2.17
N VAL A 239 -9.66 -10.40 2.95
CA VAL A 239 -8.54 -11.27 2.60
C VAL A 239 -8.85 -12.71 3.03
N PRO A 240 -8.61 -13.74 2.21
CA PRO A 240 -8.84 -15.14 2.59
C PRO A 240 -8.06 -15.54 3.86
N MET A 241 -8.61 -16.44 4.68
CA MET A 241 -7.98 -16.80 5.96
C MET A 241 -6.60 -17.46 5.78
N GLU A 242 -6.40 -18.24 4.72
CA GLU A 242 -5.09 -18.81 4.36
C GLU A 242 -4.05 -17.70 4.18
N VAL A 243 -4.42 -16.61 3.50
CA VAL A 243 -3.56 -15.43 3.29
C VAL A 243 -3.37 -14.66 4.61
N MET A 244 -4.43 -14.48 5.39
CA MET A 244 -4.35 -13.82 6.70
C MET A 244 -3.41 -14.54 7.66
N LEU A 245 -3.33 -15.87 7.64
CA LEU A 245 -2.42 -16.63 8.50
C LEU A 245 -1.04 -16.80 7.88
N GLY A 246 -0.95 -16.99 6.56
CA GLY A 246 0.30 -17.26 5.87
C GLY A 246 1.16 -16.03 5.55
N GLN A 247 0.55 -14.86 5.37
CA GLN A 247 1.25 -13.63 4.95
C GLN A 247 0.99 -12.43 5.87
N TYR A 248 -0.05 -12.49 6.70
CA TYR A 248 -0.44 -11.40 7.62
C TYR A 248 -0.68 -11.90 9.05
N GLY A 249 -0.09 -13.04 9.41
CA GLY A 249 -0.27 -13.67 10.71
C GLY A 249 0.44 -12.91 11.85
N THR A 250 1.43 -12.10 11.49
CA THR A 250 2.16 -11.12 12.32
C THR A 250 2.69 -9.98 11.43
N ASP A 251 3.18 -8.90 12.04
CA ASP A 251 3.99 -7.87 11.37
C ASP A 251 5.24 -7.52 12.19
N ASP A 252 6.22 -6.87 11.57
CA ASP A 252 7.52 -6.51 12.13
C ASP A 252 7.65 -5.03 12.52
N MET A 253 6.58 -4.23 12.45
CA MET A 253 6.68 -2.78 12.67
C MET A 253 7.17 -2.46 14.08
N ALA A 254 6.62 -3.13 15.10
CA ALA A 254 7.05 -2.93 16.48
C ALA A 254 8.52 -3.32 16.69
N TRP A 255 8.96 -4.43 16.10
CA TRP A 255 10.34 -4.88 16.16
C TRP A 255 11.29 -3.90 15.48
N LEU A 256 10.93 -3.38 14.30
CA LEU A 256 11.69 -2.37 13.55
C LEU A 256 11.86 -1.06 14.33
N MET A 257 10.83 -0.63 15.06
CA MET A 257 10.91 0.52 15.96
C MET A 257 11.92 0.31 17.09
N GLU A 258 11.99 -0.91 17.65
CA GLU A 258 12.92 -1.27 18.72
C GLU A 258 14.38 -1.37 18.24
N GLN A 259 14.59 -1.77 16.98
CA GLN A 259 15.93 -1.87 16.39
C GLN A 259 16.53 -0.51 16.00
N SER A 260 15.73 0.55 15.95
CA SER A 260 16.24 1.87 15.58
C SER A 260 17.13 2.45 16.67
N ASP A 261 18.28 2.98 16.26
CA ASP A 261 19.21 3.73 17.11
C ASP A 261 18.74 5.18 17.37
N ARG A 262 17.60 5.59 16.80
CA ARG A 262 16.95 6.88 17.09
C ARG A 262 15.50 6.67 17.55
N PRO A 263 15.16 7.05 18.80
CA PRO A 263 13.79 6.91 19.31
C PRO A 263 12.74 7.57 18.40
N GLY A 264 11.61 6.89 18.22
CA GLY A 264 10.51 7.40 17.37
C GLY A 264 10.77 7.29 15.87
N THR A 265 11.74 6.46 15.44
CA THR A 265 12.02 6.23 14.02
C THR A 265 12.15 4.75 13.68
N ILE A 266 12.11 4.42 12.38
CA ILE A 266 12.55 3.13 11.81
C ILE A 266 13.87 3.37 11.08
N ARG A 267 14.89 2.59 11.43
CA ARG A 267 16.20 2.63 10.77
C ARG A 267 16.18 1.75 9.53
N VAL A 268 16.42 2.34 8.36
CA VAL A 268 16.56 1.62 7.09
C VAL A 268 17.96 1.85 6.56
N GLU A 269 18.73 0.78 6.42
CA GLU A 269 20.08 0.83 5.87
C GLU A 269 20.07 0.31 4.42
N ARG A 270 20.59 1.11 3.49
CA ARG A 270 20.61 0.81 2.06
C ARG A 270 22.01 0.97 1.49
N ILE A 271 22.38 0.07 0.59
CA ILE A 271 23.54 0.27 -0.28
C ILE A 271 23.05 1.04 -1.51
N VAL A 272 23.55 2.25 -1.72
CA VAL A 272 23.15 3.14 -2.82
C VAL A 272 24.35 3.47 -3.72
N PRO A 273 24.16 3.58 -5.04
CA PRO A 273 25.23 4.00 -5.95
C PRO A 273 25.51 5.50 -5.78
N VAL A 274 26.79 5.86 -5.69
CA VAL A 274 27.30 7.23 -5.61
C VAL A 274 28.46 7.36 -6.60
N GLY A 275 28.17 7.86 -7.80
CA GLY A 275 29.12 7.84 -8.91
C GLY A 275 29.49 6.40 -9.29
N ASP A 276 30.80 6.09 -9.26
CA ASP A 276 31.34 4.76 -9.59
C ASP A 276 31.48 3.83 -8.37
N ARG A 277 30.88 4.17 -7.23
CA ARG A 277 30.98 3.41 -5.97
C ARG A 277 29.62 3.14 -5.36
N TYR A 278 29.60 2.26 -4.36
CA TYR A 278 28.46 2.00 -3.52
C TYR A 278 28.76 2.47 -2.10
N GLU A 279 27.80 3.17 -1.50
CA GLU A 279 27.89 3.65 -0.13
C GLU A 279 26.68 3.18 0.67
N THR A 280 26.91 2.90 1.96
CA THR A 280 25.83 2.65 2.90
C THR A 280 25.20 3.97 3.31
N LYS A 281 23.91 4.13 2.99
CA LYS A 281 23.07 5.24 3.43
C LYS A 281 22.07 4.74 4.46
N VAL A 282 21.96 5.45 5.57
CA VAL A 282 21.01 5.17 6.65
C VAL A 282 19.91 6.21 6.61
N TYR A 283 18.66 5.75 6.59
CA TYR A 283 17.46 6.55 6.72
C TYR A 283 16.85 6.30 8.10
N HIS A 284 16.36 7.36 8.73
CA HIS A 284 15.59 7.28 9.97
C HIS A 284 14.21 7.82 9.68
N LEU A 285 13.28 6.92 9.36
CA LEU A 285 11.91 7.30 9.03
C LEU A 285 11.15 7.60 10.33
N PRO A 286 10.64 8.82 10.55
CA PRO A 286 9.77 9.08 11.70
C PRO A 286 8.60 8.11 11.72
N VAL A 287 8.24 7.58 12.88
CA VAL A 287 7.15 6.61 13.02
C VAL A 287 6.29 6.93 14.23
N ALA A 288 4.98 6.79 14.07
CA ALA A 288 4.00 6.93 15.13
C ALA A 288 2.94 5.86 15.03
N ARG A 289 2.46 5.42 16.20
CA ARG A 289 1.36 4.45 16.31
C ARG A 289 0.05 5.20 16.45
N PHE A 290 -0.90 4.85 15.59
CA PHE A 290 -2.31 5.03 15.90
C PHE A 290 -2.82 3.72 16.52
N ASP A 291 -3.01 3.70 17.84
CA ASP A 291 -3.43 2.50 18.57
C ASP A 291 -4.91 2.22 18.32
N ASN A 292 -5.17 1.21 17.49
CA ASN A 292 -6.50 0.78 17.07
C ASN A 292 -6.81 -0.63 17.57
N ARG A 293 -6.10 -1.13 18.59
CA ARG A 293 -6.35 -2.46 19.20
C ARG A 293 -7.71 -2.54 19.88
N ASN A 294 -8.18 -1.41 20.42
CA ASN A 294 -9.59 -1.19 20.71
C ASN A 294 -10.18 -0.47 19.49
N ASP A 295 -11.10 -1.10 18.76
CA ASP A 295 -11.52 -0.60 17.44
C ASP A 295 -12.10 0.83 17.49
N LEU A 296 -11.34 1.78 16.95
CA LEU A 296 -11.68 3.19 16.79
C LEU A 296 -12.12 3.53 15.37
N THR A 297 -12.26 2.55 14.47
CA THR A 297 -12.32 2.82 13.02
C THR A 297 -13.51 2.20 12.32
N THR A 298 -14.00 1.03 12.74
CA THR A 298 -15.08 0.33 12.01
C THR A 298 -16.33 1.19 11.83
N PHE A 299 -16.66 2.07 12.77
CA PHE A 299 -17.84 2.94 12.67
C PHE A 299 -17.79 3.88 11.44
N VAL A 300 -16.59 4.20 10.92
CA VAL A 300 -16.39 5.09 9.76
C VAL A 300 -16.96 4.48 8.47
N ARG A 301 -17.20 3.16 8.44
CA ARG A 301 -17.84 2.46 7.31
C ARG A 301 -19.30 2.88 7.12
N GLU A 302 -19.97 3.27 8.21
CA GLU A 302 -21.35 3.73 8.18
C GLU A 302 -21.47 5.13 7.54
N ASP A 303 -22.72 5.55 7.25
CA ASP A 303 -23.01 6.93 6.84
C ASP A 303 -22.51 7.91 7.92
N GLN A 304 -21.85 8.99 7.48
CA GLN A 304 -21.29 10.01 8.37
C GLN A 304 -22.31 10.61 9.35
N LYS A 305 -23.59 10.66 8.96
CA LYS A 305 -24.68 11.14 9.84
C LYS A 305 -24.91 10.25 11.06
N LEU A 306 -24.46 9.00 11.01
CA LEU A 306 -24.60 8.02 12.09
C LEU A 306 -23.39 7.99 13.04
N TRP A 307 -22.34 8.74 12.74
CA TRP A 307 -21.13 8.77 13.55
C TRP A 307 -21.41 9.42 14.89
N LYS A 308 -21.18 8.68 15.98
CA LYS A 308 -21.41 9.21 17.33
C LYS A 308 -20.29 10.21 17.67
N PRO A 309 -20.60 11.34 18.34
CA PRO A 309 -19.58 12.32 18.72
C PRO A 309 -18.41 11.74 19.52
N ALA A 310 -18.67 10.77 20.40
CA ALA A 310 -17.63 10.10 21.19
C ALA A 310 -16.66 9.28 20.32
N ASP A 311 -17.18 8.57 19.32
CA ASP A 311 -16.37 7.76 18.40
C ASP A 311 -15.50 8.68 17.52
N VAL A 312 -16.08 9.78 17.03
CA VAL A 312 -15.36 10.82 16.28
C VAL A 312 -14.24 11.45 17.12
N GLN A 313 -14.51 11.77 18.38
CA GLN A 313 -13.50 12.33 19.28
C GLN A 313 -12.36 11.33 19.54
N ALA A 314 -12.68 10.04 19.69
CA ALA A 314 -11.69 9.01 19.95
C ALA A 314 -10.73 8.79 18.76
N ILE A 315 -11.27 8.62 17.55
CA ILE A 315 -10.43 8.50 16.34
C ILE A 315 -9.61 9.78 16.10
N HIS A 316 -10.23 10.96 16.26
CA HIS A 316 -9.57 12.24 16.07
C HIS A 316 -8.40 12.41 17.03
N GLY A 317 -8.63 12.17 18.33
CA GLY A 317 -7.61 12.32 19.37
C GLY A 317 -6.45 11.36 19.18
N GLY A 318 -6.74 10.08 18.87
CA GLY A 318 -5.71 9.08 18.63
C GLY A 318 -4.86 9.38 17.40
N LEU A 319 -5.49 9.80 16.29
CA LEU A 319 -4.77 10.23 15.10
C LEU A 319 -3.95 11.49 15.40
N LYS A 320 -4.54 12.51 16.04
CA LYS A 320 -3.86 13.77 16.33
C LYS A 320 -2.59 13.54 17.12
N GLN A 321 -2.64 12.68 18.15
CA GLN A 321 -1.47 12.31 18.94
C GLN A 321 -0.37 11.68 18.08
N ALA A 322 -0.73 10.77 17.17
CA ALA A 322 0.23 10.13 16.26
C ALA A 322 0.85 11.14 15.29
N PHE A 323 0.04 12.00 14.68
CA PHE A 323 0.50 13.01 13.73
C PHE A 323 1.36 14.10 14.39
N ASP A 324 1.01 14.55 15.60
CA ASP A 324 1.84 15.46 16.40
C ASP A 324 3.19 14.84 16.78
N GLN A 325 3.29 13.50 16.85
CA GLN A 325 4.56 12.81 17.03
C GLN A 325 5.39 12.78 15.74
N LEU A 326 4.76 12.60 14.58
CA LEU A 326 5.44 12.59 13.27
C LEU A 326 5.99 13.97 12.87
N ALA A 327 5.35 15.05 13.34
CA ALA A 327 5.72 16.41 12.99
C ALA A 327 6.81 17.04 13.89
N LYS A 328 7.39 16.29 14.83
CA LYS A 328 8.47 16.73 15.72
C LYS A 328 9.84 16.56 15.09
#